data_AF-A0A1W5RMW3-F1
#
_entry.id   AF-A0A1W5RMW3-F1
#
_cell.length_a   1.000
_cell.length_b   1.000
_cell.length_c   1.000
_cell.angle_alpha   90.00
_cell.angle_beta   90.00
_cell.angle_gamma   90.00
#
_symmetry.space_group_name_H-M   'P 1'
#
loop_
_entity.id
_entity.type
_entity.pdbx_description
1 polymer ?
#
loop_
_entity_poly.entity_id
_entity_poly.type
_entity_poly.pdbx_seq_one_letter_code
_entity_poly.pdbx_strand_id
1 'polypeptide(L)'
;MEKMKQKKPQYTPAKDFYPTAVPKPIDSLFVDTKRDILIYLEKHRIIPGHQNGTYEEQNVVLLTFPQHVMAHYLRFLQYGKIADRLAVNKMLGQNNAQSRLDMARYAGSLGGTQQQKNLRDQKRGWFSSEVQSKLGEKGAAFAKAKGVGAYDPNNLLDGLEAWQKKFQQDSAFRKQMLNNLQQGLQTQAQLGINIYDPVSQRHRVINGKGISIDGKIVPSPLFNCLFR
;
A
#
# COMPACT_ATOMS: atom_id res chain seq x y z
N MET A 1 -13.35 -0.66 -37.67
CA MET A 1 -13.03 -2.04 -37.25
C MET A 1 -13.69 -2.31 -35.92
N GLU A 2 -14.87 -2.93 -35.96
CA GLU A 2 -15.72 -3.23 -34.81
C GLU A 2 -15.20 -4.48 -34.11
N LYS A 3 -14.69 -4.34 -32.88
CA LYS A 3 -14.16 -5.49 -32.12
C LYS A 3 -15.32 -6.32 -31.60
N MET A 4 -15.61 -7.44 -32.26
CA MET A 4 -16.53 -8.47 -31.77
C MET A 4 -16.14 -8.91 -30.36
N LYS A 5 -17.01 -8.62 -29.38
CA LYS A 5 -16.86 -9.09 -28.00
C LYS A 5 -17.15 -10.59 -27.97
N GLN A 6 -16.10 -11.41 -27.89
CA GLN A 6 -16.25 -12.84 -27.65
C GLN A 6 -16.95 -13.07 -26.30
N LYS A 7 -18.13 -13.69 -26.34
CA LYS A 7 -18.86 -14.13 -25.13
C LYS A 7 -18.00 -15.17 -24.41
N LYS A 8 -17.69 -14.93 -23.14
CA LYS A 8 -17.00 -15.92 -22.30
C LYS A 8 -17.88 -17.17 -22.16
N PRO A 9 -17.31 -18.39 -22.25
CA PRO A 9 -18.08 -19.62 -22.09
C PRO A 9 -18.73 -19.66 -20.71
N GLN A 10 -20.01 -20.02 -20.67
CA GLN A 10 -20.74 -20.26 -19.43
C GLN A 10 -20.13 -21.46 -18.72
N TYR A 11 -19.85 -21.31 -17.42
CA TYR A 11 -19.39 -22.39 -16.56
C TYR A 11 -20.51 -23.42 -16.38
N THR A 12 -20.27 -24.65 -16.84
CA THR A 12 -21.08 -25.81 -16.49
C THR A 12 -20.37 -26.58 -15.37
N PRO A 13 -20.97 -26.74 -14.18
CA PRO A 13 -20.38 -27.55 -13.12
C PRO A 13 -20.27 -29.01 -13.59
N ALA A 14 -19.13 -29.64 -13.32
CA ALA A 14 -18.87 -31.04 -13.65
C ALA A 14 -19.92 -31.94 -12.96
N LYS A 15 -20.67 -32.72 -13.74
CA LYS A 15 -21.83 -33.48 -13.27
C LYS A 15 -21.49 -34.80 -12.58
N ASP A 16 -20.27 -35.32 -12.70
CA ASP A 16 -19.99 -36.71 -12.30
C ASP A 16 -18.63 -36.85 -11.60
N PHE A 17 -18.50 -36.34 -10.38
CA PHE A 17 -17.36 -36.66 -9.52
C PHE A 17 -17.85 -37.38 -8.26
N TYR A 18 -18.16 -38.67 -8.41
CA TYR A 18 -18.21 -39.60 -7.28
C TYR A 18 -16.78 -40.13 -7.07
N PRO A 19 -16.03 -39.65 -6.07
CA PRO A 19 -14.71 -40.19 -5.81
C PRO A 19 -14.87 -41.63 -5.31
N THR A 20 -14.44 -42.60 -6.11
CA THR A 20 -14.25 -44.02 -5.72
C THR A 20 -12.98 -44.22 -4.88
N ALA A 21 -12.38 -43.14 -4.37
CA ALA A 21 -11.20 -43.21 -3.54
C ALA A 21 -11.56 -43.74 -2.15
N VAL A 22 -10.96 -44.87 -1.77
CA VAL A 22 -10.92 -45.37 -0.40
C VAL A 22 -10.59 -44.18 0.51
N PRO A 23 -11.44 -43.82 1.49
CA PRO A 23 -11.19 -42.68 2.35
C PRO A 23 -9.83 -42.90 3.00
N LYS A 24 -8.90 -41.97 2.79
CA LYS A 24 -7.64 -41.96 3.54
C LYS A 24 -7.98 -42.12 5.02
N PRO A 25 -7.23 -42.93 5.79
CA PRO A 25 -7.45 -43.03 7.23
C PRO A 25 -7.53 -41.61 7.77
N ILE A 26 -8.69 -41.29 8.30
CA ILE A 26 -8.98 -39.95 8.78
C ILE A 26 -8.22 -39.86 10.10
N ASP A 27 -7.04 -39.23 10.09
CA ASP A 27 -6.19 -38.95 11.27
C ASP A 27 -6.92 -38.19 12.40
N SER A 28 -8.21 -37.90 12.23
CA SER A 28 -9.04 -37.06 13.08
C SER A 28 -10.23 -37.81 13.71
N LEU A 29 -10.26 -39.14 13.58
CA LEU A 29 -11.25 -40.00 14.25
C LEU A 29 -10.69 -40.48 15.59
N PHE A 30 -11.34 -40.07 16.68
CA PHE A 30 -11.08 -40.60 18.01
C PHE A 30 -12.15 -41.64 18.35
N VAL A 31 -11.74 -42.83 18.74
CA VAL A 31 -12.64 -43.91 19.17
C VAL A 31 -12.73 -43.87 20.69
N ASP A 32 -13.88 -43.50 21.25
CA ASP A 32 -14.14 -43.69 22.68
C ASP A 32 -14.42 -45.17 22.94
N THR A 33 -13.37 -45.93 23.25
CA THR A 33 -13.42 -47.39 23.50
C THR A 33 -14.42 -47.80 24.57
N LYS A 34 -14.83 -46.90 25.48
CA LYS A 34 -15.81 -47.23 26.53
C LYS A 34 -17.24 -47.15 26.06
N ARG A 35 -17.51 -46.31 25.06
CA ARG A 35 -18.88 -46.04 24.57
C ARG A 35 -19.12 -46.58 23.17
N ASP A 36 -18.06 -47.06 22.50
CA ASP A 36 -18.07 -47.45 21.09
C ASP A 36 -18.62 -46.34 20.17
N ILE A 37 -18.32 -45.09 20.54
CA ILE A 37 -18.72 -43.90 19.78
C ILE A 37 -17.48 -43.37 19.06
N LEU A 38 -17.61 -43.27 17.75
CA LEU A 38 -16.66 -42.59 16.89
C LEU A 38 -16.88 -41.07 16.99
N ILE A 39 -15.93 -40.34 17.57
CA ILE A 39 -16.00 -38.88 17.71
C ILE A 39 -15.05 -38.23 16.69
N TYR A 40 -15.62 -37.40 15.81
CA TYR A 40 -14.85 -36.57 14.91
C TYR A 40 -14.24 -35.38 15.66
N LEU A 41 -12.91 -35.26 15.60
CA LEU A 41 -12.15 -34.17 16.19
C LEU A 41 -11.49 -33.31 15.10
N GLU A 42 -11.32 -32.03 15.39
CA GLU A 42 -10.67 -31.05 14.54
C GLU A 42 -9.44 -30.48 15.24
N LYS A 43 -8.35 -30.29 14.48
CA LYS A 43 -7.15 -29.60 14.97
C LYS A 43 -7.44 -28.10 15.09
N HIS A 44 -7.46 -27.59 16.31
CA HIS A 44 -7.57 -26.17 16.63
C HIS A 44 -6.20 -25.65 17.12
N ARG A 45 -5.76 -24.48 16.63
CA ARG A 45 -4.54 -23.83 17.14
C ARG A 45 -4.85 -22.94 18.34
N ILE A 46 -4.22 -23.14 19.49
CA ILE A 46 -4.42 -22.32 20.70
C ILE A 46 -4.16 -20.84 20.38
N ILE A 47 -3.01 -20.56 19.73
CA ILE A 47 -2.68 -19.29 19.10
C ILE A 47 -3.07 -19.38 17.61
N PRO A 48 -4.00 -18.54 17.11
CA PRO A 48 -4.42 -18.57 15.71
C PRO A 48 -3.31 -18.17 14.74
N GLY A 49 -3.45 -18.60 13.47
CA GLY A 49 -2.50 -18.27 12.41
C GLY A 49 -2.37 -16.76 12.14
N HIS A 50 -3.42 -15.98 12.31
CA HIS A 50 -3.36 -14.52 12.16
C HIS A 50 -2.59 -13.82 13.30
N GLN A 51 -2.23 -14.55 14.36
CA GLN A 51 -1.31 -14.13 15.43
C GLN A 51 0.01 -14.93 15.38
N ASN A 52 0.40 -15.40 14.19
CA ASN A 52 1.60 -16.20 13.95
C ASN A 52 1.64 -17.56 14.64
N GLY A 53 0.51 -18.09 15.13
CA GLY A 53 0.50 -19.43 15.73
C GLY A 53 0.65 -20.54 14.68
N THR A 54 1.48 -21.53 14.98
CA THR A 54 1.82 -22.66 14.10
C THR A 54 1.02 -23.92 14.46
N TYR A 55 1.15 -25.00 13.67
CA TYR A 55 0.57 -26.32 13.99
C TYR A 55 1.53 -27.21 14.79
N GLU A 56 2.42 -26.61 15.59
CA GLU A 56 3.25 -27.35 16.53
C GLU A 56 2.38 -28.04 17.59
N GLU A 57 2.79 -29.22 18.06
CA GLU A 57 2.03 -30.05 18.99
C GLU A 57 1.60 -29.27 20.24
N GLN A 58 2.50 -28.45 20.80
CA GLN A 58 2.26 -27.56 21.93
C GLN A 58 1.21 -26.45 21.69
N ASN A 59 0.92 -26.12 20.44
CA ASN A 59 -0.06 -25.11 20.04
C ASN A 59 -1.32 -25.72 19.44
N VAL A 60 -1.47 -27.05 19.40
CA VAL A 60 -2.60 -27.73 18.76
C VAL A 60 -3.37 -28.54 19.78
N VAL A 61 -4.68 -28.35 19.80
CA VAL A 61 -5.62 -29.17 20.58
C VAL A 61 -6.63 -29.80 19.64
N LEU A 62 -7.07 -31.00 19.99
CA LEU A 62 -8.15 -31.69 19.28
C LEU A 62 -9.47 -31.36 19.96
N LEU A 63 -10.38 -30.75 19.21
CA LEU A 63 -11.68 -30.32 19.69
C LEU A 63 -12.78 -30.96 18.85
N THR A 64 -13.92 -31.27 19.45
CA THR A 64 -15.13 -31.53 18.66
C THR A 64 -15.53 -30.27 17.88
N PHE A 65 -16.26 -30.42 16.78
CA PHE A 65 -16.71 -29.27 15.99
C PHE A 65 -17.43 -28.18 16.83
N PRO A 66 -18.38 -28.51 17.74
CA PRO A 66 -18.99 -27.51 18.62
C PRO A 66 -17.98 -26.80 19.54
N GLN A 67 -17.00 -27.54 20.07
CA GLN A 67 -15.94 -26.96 20.90
C GLN A 67 -15.02 -26.03 20.09
N HIS A 68 -14.72 -26.37 18.85
CA HIS A 68 -13.92 -25.53 17.93
C HIS A 68 -14.64 -24.21 17.63
N VAL A 69 -15.95 -24.26 17.34
CA VAL A 69 -16.77 -23.05 17.17
C VAL A 69 -16.78 -22.21 18.45
N MET A 70 -16.99 -22.85 19.61
CA MET A 70 -17.01 -22.18 20.92
C MET A 70 -15.67 -21.50 21.22
N ALA A 71 -14.54 -22.15 20.91
CA ALA A 71 -13.22 -21.59 21.13
C ALA A 71 -13.02 -20.28 20.35
N HIS A 72 -13.37 -20.24 19.05
CA HIS A 72 -13.33 -18.99 18.28
C HIS A 72 -14.32 -17.95 18.81
N TYR A 73 -15.51 -18.34 19.25
CA TYR A 73 -16.49 -17.42 19.81
C TYR A 73 -16.01 -16.77 21.12
N LEU A 74 -15.50 -17.57 22.06
CA LEU A 74 -14.93 -17.07 23.32
C LEU A 74 -13.74 -16.14 23.08
N ARG A 75 -12.86 -16.47 22.13
CA ARG A 75 -11.76 -15.59 21.73
C ARG A 75 -12.24 -14.27 21.15
N PHE A 76 -13.28 -14.29 20.31
CA PHE A 76 -13.88 -13.08 19.78
C PHE A 76 -14.44 -12.20 20.91
N LEU A 77 -15.15 -12.78 21.88
CA LEU A 77 -15.66 -12.05 23.04
C LEU A 77 -14.52 -11.44 23.88
N GLN A 78 -13.44 -12.20 24.12
CA GLN A 78 -12.32 -11.75 24.94
C GLN A 78 -11.49 -10.65 24.29
N TYR A 79 -11.23 -10.73 22.98
CA TYR A 79 -10.24 -9.87 22.30
C TYR A 79 -10.81 -8.96 21.20
N GLY A 80 -12.09 -9.12 20.86
CA GLY A 80 -12.76 -8.33 19.82
C GLY A 80 -12.19 -8.51 18.41
N LYS A 81 -11.45 -9.60 18.15
CA LYS A 81 -10.76 -9.80 16.85
C LYS A 81 -11.75 -10.26 15.78
N ILE A 82 -11.88 -9.46 14.71
CA ILE A 82 -12.78 -9.75 13.58
C ILE A 82 -12.48 -11.12 12.93
N ALA A 83 -11.21 -11.54 12.90
CA ALA A 83 -10.82 -12.83 12.35
C ALA A 83 -11.49 -14.02 13.06
N ASP A 84 -11.62 -13.96 14.38
CA ASP A 84 -12.29 -15.01 15.17
C ASP A 84 -13.81 -15.03 14.89
N ARG A 85 -14.46 -13.85 14.78
CA ARG A 85 -15.86 -13.76 14.36
C ARG A 85 -16.08 -14.35 12.95
N LEU A 86 -15.19 -14.04 12.01
CA LEU A 86 -15.27 -14.57 10.65
C LEU A 86 -15.08 -16.10 10.63
N ALA A 87 -14.23 -16.65 11.50
CA ALA A 87 -14.07 -18.09 11.66
C ALA A 87 -15.37 -18.73 12.16
N VAL A 88 -16.00 -18.19 13.21
CA VAL A 88 -17.31 -18.66 13.71
C VAL A 88 -18.36 -18.65 12.60
N ASN A 89 -18.52 -17.52 11.89
CA ASN A 89 -19.51 -17.41 10.81
C ASN A 89 -19.26 -18.44 9.71
N LYS A 90 -17.99 -18.65 9.33
CA LYS A 90 -17.61 -19.64 8.33
C LYS A 90 -17.93 -21.07 8.79
N MET A 91 -17.58 -21.42 10.02
CA MET A 91 -17.84 -22.77 10.57
C MET A 91 -19.33 -23.04 10.68
N LEU A 92 -20.13 -22.06 11.12
CA LEU A 92 -21.58 -22.17 11.19
C LEU A 92 -22.28 -22.09 9.82
N GLY A 93 -21.52 -22.00 8.71
CA GLY A 93 -22.09 -21.89 7.36
C GLY A 93 -22.86 -20.59 7.12
N GLN A 94 -22.65 -19.55 7.93
CA GLN A 94 -23.31 -18.26 7.81
C GLN A 94 -22.77 -17.50 6.58
N ASN A 95 -23.44 -17.71 5.44
CA ASN A 95 -23.12 -17.07 4.17
C ASN A 95 -24.04 -15.88 3.85
N ASN A 96 -24.28 -15.02 4.85
CA ASN A 96 -25.07 -13.81 4.63
C ASN A 96 -24.23 -12.70 3.96
N ALA A 97 -24.92 -11.72 3.36
CA ALA A 97 -24.26 -10.63 2.65
C ALA A 97 -23.28 -9.85 3.54
N GLN A 98 -23.62 -9.66 4.82
CA GLN A 98 -22.77 -8.94 5.77
C GLN A 98 -21.47 -9.70 6.07
N SER A 99 -21.53 -11.02 6.28
CA SER A 99 -20.34 -11.84 6.57
C SER A 99 -19.38 -11.86 5.37
N ARG A 100 -19.92 -11.89 4.15
CA ARG A 100 -19.12 -11.76 2.92
C ARG A 100 -18.46 -10.39 2.82
N LEU A 101 -19.19 -9.32 3.15
CA LEU A 101 -18.66 -7.97 3.15
C LEU A 101 -17.55 -7.80 4.19
N ASP A 102 -17.76 -8.29 5.41
CA ASP A 102 -16.77 -8.25 6.49
C ASP A 102 -15.50 -9.03 6.11
N MET A 103 -15.68 -10.23 5.53
CA MET A 103 -14.57 -11.04 5.02
C MET A 103 -13.82 -10.33 3.90
N ALA A 104 -14.52 -9.73 2.94
CA ALA A 104 -13.91 -8.99 1.84
C ALA A 104 -13.11 -7.78 2.34
N ARG A 105 -13.65 -7.03 3.32
CA ARG A 105 -12.95 -5.90 3.95
C ARG A 105 -11.70 -6.36 4.68
N TYR A 106 -11.81 -7.42 5.48
CA TYR A 106 -10.69 -7.97 6.24
C TYR A 106 -9.60 -8.55 5.32
N ALA A 107 -9.98 -9.33 4.32
CA ALA A 107 -9.05 -9.86 3.33
C ALA A 107 -8.41 -8.74 2.48
N GLY A 108 -9.18 -7.70 2.15
CA GLY A 108 -8.70 -6.54 1.41
C GLY A 108 -7.67 -5.72 2.18
N SER A 109 -7.83 -5.56 3.50
CA SER A 109 -6.85 -4.82 4.31
C SER A 109 -5.52 -5.57 4.44
N LEU A 110 -5.56 -6.89 4.65
CA LEU A 110 -4.37 -7.73 4.72
C LEU A 110 -3.69 -7.86 3.35
N GLY A 111 -4.47 -8.26 2.33
CA GLY A 111 -3.98 -8.49 0.98
C GLY A 111 -3.50 -7.20 0.31
N GLY A 112 -4.20 -6.08 0.51
CA GLY A 112 -3.81 -4.79 -0.03
C GLY A 112 -2.47 -4.31 0.50
N THR A 113 -2.25 -4.42 1.81
CA THR A 113 -0.99 -4.03 2.45
C THR A 113 0.19 -4.89 1.97
N GLN A 114 0.02 -6.22 1.98
CA GLN A 114 1.06 -7.13 1.51
C GLN A 114 1.34 -6.94 0.02
N GLN A 115 0.31 -6.76 -0.80
CA GLN A 115 0.47 -6.52 -2.23
C GLN A 115 1.18 -5.19 -2.49
N GLN A 116 0.87 -4.13 -1.73
CA GLN A 116 1.56 -2.85 -1.85
C GLN A 116 3.05 -2.97 -1.48
N LYS A 117 3.37 -3.76 -0.44
CA LYS A 117 4.76 -4.08 -0.09
C LYS A 117 5.45 -4.84 -1.22
N ASN A 118 4.83 -5.90 -1.74
CA ASN A 118 5.37 -6.67 -2.87
C ASN A 118 5.61 -5.79 -4.11
N LEU A 119 4.67 -4.90 -4.45
CA LEU A 119 4.81 -3.98 -5.58
C LEU A 119 5.96 -2.97 -5.37
N ARG A 120 6.17 -2.51 -4.12
CA ARG A 120 7.27 -1.64 -3.76
C ARG A 120 8.61 -2.35 -3.88
N ASP A 121 8.73 -3.55 -3.31
CA ASP A 121 9.96 -4.35 -3.32
C ASP A 121 10.36 -4.73 -4.75
N GLN A 122 9.38 -5.04 -5.60
CA GLN A 122 9.58 -5.32 -7.02
C GLN A 122 9.72 -4.07 -7.90
N LYS A 123 9.54 -2.86 -7.35
CA LYS A 123 9.49 -1.58 -8.10
C LYS A 123 8.53 -1.64 -9.30
N ARG A 124 7.34 -2.22 -9.10
CA ARG A 124 6.31 -2.40 -10.14
C ARG A 124 5.10 -1.49 -9.90
N GLY A 125 4.30 -1.32 -10.96
CA GLY A 125 3.08 -0.52 -10.90
C GLY A 125 3.37 0.93 -10.54
N TRP A 126 2.70 1.46 -9.52
CA TRP A 126 2.93 2.82 -9.02
C TRP A 126 4.36 3.06 -8.50
N PHE A 127 5.08 2.01 -8.09
CA PHE A 127 6.45 2.15 -7.57
C PHE A 127 7.54 2.06 -8.65
N SER A 128 7.15 1.88 -9.92
CA SER A 128 8.08 1.94 -11.05
C SER A 128 8.33 3.39 -11.45
N SER A 129 9.60 3.82 -11.45
CA SER A 129 9.99 5.17 -11.90
C SER A 129 9.59 5.42 -13.35
N GLU A 130 9.69 4.40 -14.20
CA GLU A 130 9.27 4.49 -15.61
C GLU A 130 7.76 4.76 -15.72
N VAL A 131 6.94 4.04 -14.95
CA VAL A 131 5.48 4.24 -14.94
C VAL A 131 5.15 5.64 -14.42
N GLN A 132 5.79 6.07 -13.32
CA GLN A 132 5.61 7.42 -12.77
C GLN A 132 6.00 8.51 -13.77
N SER A 133 7.13 8.36 -14.48
CA SER A 133 7.58 9.31 -15.52
C SER A 133 6.55 9.42 -16.64
N LYS A 134 6.11 8.28 -17.19
CA LYS A 134 5.11 8.24 -18.27
C LYS A 134 3.77 8.85 -17.85
N LEU A 135 3.32 8.61 -16.62
CA LEU A 135 2.10 9.23 -16.10
C LEU A 135 2.28 10.73 -15.87
N GLY A 136 3.45 11.15 -15.37
CA GLY A 136 3.82 12.56 -15.19
C GLY A 136 3.84 13.32 -16.52
N GLU A 137 4.47 12.76 -17.56
CA GLU A 137 4.49 13.32 -18.91
C GLU A 137 3.08 13.49 -19.48
N LYS A 138 2.24 12.45 -19.33
CA LYS A 138 0.83 12.52 -19.76
C LYS A 138 0.05 13.58 -18.99
N GLY A 139 0.24 13.66 -17.67
CA GLY A 139 -0.40 14.67 -16.82
C GLY A 139 0.04 16.09 -17.19
N ALA A 140 1.33 16.30 -17.42
CA ALA A 140 1.88 17.58 -17.84
C ALA A 140 1.36 17.99 -19.23
N ALA A 141 1.32 17.06 -20.19
CA ALA A 141 0.76 17.32 -21.52
C ALA A 141 -0.72 17.70 -21.45
N PHE A 142 -1.51 17.01 -20.61
CA PHE A 142 -2.92 17.34 -20.38
C PHE A 142 -3.09 18.72 -19.74
N ALA A 143 -2.32 19.03 -18.69
CA ALA A 143 -2.36 20.32 -18.02
C ALA A 143 -1.97 21.46 -18.97
N LYS A 144 -0.95 21.25 -19.81
CA LYS A 144 -0.52 22.19 -20.84
C LYS A 144 -1.62 22.44 -21.88
N ALA A 145 -2.26 21.39 -22.38
CA ALA A 145 -3.35 21.51 -23.36
C ALA A 145 -4.57 22.23 -22.79
N LYS A 146 -4.80 22.13 -21.48
CA LYS A 146 -5.90 22.82 -20.78
C LYS A 146 -5.52 24.19 -20.25
N GLY A 147 -4.25 24.59 -20.31
CA GLY A 147 -3.77 25.83 -19.70
C GLY A 147 -4.04 25.90 -18.20
N VAL A 148 -3.94 24.77 -17.48
CA VAL A 148 -4.20 24.69 -16.04
C VAL A 148 -2.93 24.36 -15.26
N GLY A 149 -2.94 24.61 -13.95
CA GLY A 149 -1.84 24.28 -13.06
C GLY A 149 -0.60 25.12 -13.39
N ALA A 150 0.56 24.49 -13.55
CA ALA A 150 1.80 25.22 -13.81
C ALA A 150 1.85 25.92 -15.18
N TYR A 151 0.91 25.62 -16.08
CA TYR A 151 0.82 26.22 -17.42
C TYR A 151 -0.21 27.35 -17.51
N ASP A 152 -0.94 27.62 -16.42
CA ASP A 152 -1.82 28.77 -16.34
C ASP A 152 -0.98 30.02 -16.01
N PRO A 153 -0.99 31.06 -16.86
CA PRO A 153 -0.21 32.28 -16.62
C PRO A 153 -0.63 33.01 -15.34
N ASN A 154 -1.87 32.85 -14.89
CA ASN A 154 -2.40 33.53 -13.70
C ASN A 154 -2.11 32.77 -12.41
N ASN A 155 -1.82 31.47 -12.47
CA ASN A 155 -1.68 30.65 -11.26
C ASN A 155 -0.50 31.07 -10.37
N LEU A 156 0.54 31.72 -10.93
CA LEU A 156 1.59 32.37 -10.14
C LEU A 156 1.08 33.62 -9.40
N LEU A 157 0.25 34.43 -10.06
CA LEU A 157 -0.36 35.62 -9.46
C LEU A 157 -1.35 35.20 -8.35
N ASP A 158 -2.21 34.23 -8.64
CA ASP A 158 -3.17 33.69 -7.67
C ASP A 158 -2.46 33.05 -6.47
N GLY A 159 -1.38 32.31 -6.72
CA GLY A 159 -0.55 31.73 -5.68
C GLY A 159 0.13 32.79 -4.81
N LEU A 160 0.63 33.87 -5.43
CA LEU A 160 1.22 35.01 -4.72
C LEU A 160 0.18 35.74 -3.86
N GLU A 161 -0.99 36.03 -4.42
CA GLU A 161 -2.08 36.72 -3.71
C GLU A 161 -2.57 35.87 -2.53
N ALA A 162 -2.82 34.58 -2.74
CA ALA A 162 -3.21 33.66 -1.68
C ALA A 162 -2.15 33.57 -0.57
N TRP A 163 -0.87 33.55 -0.96
CA TRP A 163 0.24 33.55 0.00
C TRP A 163 0.29 34.85 0.80
N GLN A 164 0.20 36.02 0.14
CA GLN A 164 0.22 37.33 0.79
C GLN A 164 -0.94 37.48 1.78
N LYS A 165 -2.15 37.11 1.33
CA LYS A 165 -3.35 37.09 2.16
C LYS A 165 -3.16 36.22 3.40
N LYS A 166 -2.66 34.99 3.23
CA LYS A 166 -2.39 34.08 4.35
C LYS A 166 -1.32 34.63 5.29
N PHE A 167 -0.24 35.21 4.75
CA PHE A 167 0.83 35.80 5.52
C PHE A 167 0.36 36.99 6.37
N GLN A 168 -0.58 37.79 5.87
CA GLN A 168 -1.15 38.93 6.59
C GLN A 168 -2.17 38.50 7.65
N GLN A 169 -3.02 37.51 7.34
CA GLN A 169 -4.14 37.11 8.19
C GLN A 169 -3.74 36.11 9.30
N ASP A 170 -2.76 35.24 9.04
CA ASP A 170 -2.39 34.15 9.93
C ASP A 170 -1.00 34.41 10.57
N SER A 171 -1.04 34.87 11.82
CA SER A 171 0.17 35.18 12.59
C SER A 171 1.00 33.93 12.93
N ALA A 172 0.37 32.76 13.07
CA ALA A 172 1.06 31.50 13.34
C ALA A 172 1.81 31.03 12.09
N PHE A 173 1.16 31.08 10.92
CA PHE A 173 1.81 30.80 9.63
C PHE A 173 2.99 31.73 9.38
N ARG A 174 2.83 33.04 9.63
CA ARG A 174 3.93 34.02 9.53
C ARG A 174 5.11 33.69 10.44
N LYS A 175 4.84 33.36 11.71
CA LYS A 175 5.89 32.98 12.67
C LYS A 175 6.61 31.70 12.22
N GLN A 176 5.87 30.71 11.74
CA GLN A 176 6.45 29.47 11.19
C GLN A 176 7.33 29.75 9.97
N MET A 177 6.91 30.62 9.06
CA MET A 177 7.70 31.04 7.90
C MET A 177 9.01 31.70 8.30
N LEU A 178 8.99 32.60 9.28
CA LEU A 178 10.20 33.25 9.80
C LEU A 178 11.14 32.24 10.46
N ASN A 179 10.60 31.30 11.23
CA ASN A 179 11.40 30.22 11.83
C ASN A 179 12.05 29.34 10.77
N ASN A 180 11.30 28.93 9.75
CA ASN A 180 11.84 28.13 8.63
C ASN A 180 12.94 28.88 7.88
N LEU A 181 12.77 30.19 7.67
CA LEU A 181 13.78 31.05 7.06
C LEU A 181 15.05 31.11 7.93
N GLN A 182 14.90 31.36 9.23
CA GLN A 182 16.01 31.42 10.17
C GLN A 182 16.75 30.08 10.26
N GLN A 183 16.03 28.97 10.34
CA GLN A 183 16.60 27.63 10.33
C GLN A 183 17.34 27.34 9.01
N GLY A 184 16.78 27.78 7.87
CA GLY A 184 17.42 27.67 6.57
C GLY A 184 18.76 28.42 6.52
N LEU A 185 18.78 29.66 7.00
CA LEU A 185 20.00 30.48 7.12
C LEU A 185 21.03 29.84 8.07
N GLN A 186 20.60 29.32 9.21
CA GLN A 186 21.48 28.60 10.15
C GLN A 186 22.09 27.35 9.51
N THR A 187 21.28 26.54 8.83
CA THR A 187 21.73 25.33 8.14
C THR A 187 22.75 25.68 7.05
N GLN A 188 22.50 26.75 6.30
CA GLN A 188 23.42 27.24 5.28
C GLN A 188 24.75 27.71 5.88
N ALA A 189 24.70 28.47 6.97
CA ALA A 189 25.90 28.90 7.69
C ALA A 189 26.71 27.71 8.21
N GLN A 190 26.05 26.69 8.79
CA GLN A 190 26.69 25.45 9.24
C GLN A 190 27.37 24.67 8.10
N LEU A 191 26.73 24.64 6.92
CA LEU A 191 27.28 23.98 5.73
C LEU A 191 28.32 24.84 4.99
N GLY A 192 28.60 26.07 5.43
CA GLY A 192 29.46 27.02 4.72
C GLY A 192 28.92 27.45 3.35
N ILE A 193 27.61 27.28 3.10
CA ILE A 193 26.96 27.66 1.85
C ILE A 193 26.49 29.11 1.97
N ASN A 194 27.28 30.05 1.46
CA ASN A 194 26.91 31.46 1.51
C ASN A 194 25.94 31.83 0.37
N ILE A 195 24.64 31.93 0.65
CA ILE A 195 23.66 32.42 -0.33
C ILE A 195 23.94 33.88 -0.74
N TYR A 196 24.58 34.68 0.10
CA TYR A 196 24.97 36.04 -0.27
C TYR A 196 26.32 36.12 -0.98
N ASP A 197 26.96 34.98 -1.26
CA ASP A 197 28.09 34.93 -2.18
C ASP A 197 27.55 34.81 -3.61
N PRO A 198 27.60 35.88 -4.42
CA PRO A 198 27.14 35.84 -5.81
C PRO A 198 27.91 34.81 -6.65
N VAL A 199 29.12 34.40 -6.26
CA VAL A 199 29.91 33.37 -6.95
C VAL A 199 29.30 31.98 -6.73
N SER A 200 28.90 31.66 -5.50
CA SER A 200 28.27 30.37 -5.18
C SER A 200 26.86 30.23 -5.80
N GLN A 201 26.09 31.33 -5.87
CA GLN A 201 24.78 31.35 -6.54
C GLN A 201 24.89 31.17 -8.06
N ARG A 202 25.86 31.85 -8.70
CA ARG A 202 26.13 31.67 -10.14
C ARG A 202 26.55 30.23 -10.46
N HIS A 203 27.36 29.61 -9.62
CA HIS A 203 27.78 28.22 -9.82
C HIS A 203 26.64 27.19 -9.70
N ARG A 204 25.59 27.43 -8.90
CA ARG A 204 24.42 26.52 -8.86
C ARG A 204 23.60 26.49 -10.14
N VAL A 205 23.53 27.60 -10.86
CA VAL A 205 22.89 27.66 -12.19
C VAL A 205 23.76 26.95 -13.24
N ILE A 206 25.07 26.89 -13.01
CA ILE A 206 26.07 26.42 -13.97
C ILE A 206 26.49 24.95 -13.74
N ASN A 207 26.36 24.42 -12.53
CA ASN A 207 26.78 23.06 -12.17
C ASN A 207 25.81 22.01 -12.72
N GLY A 208 26.00 21.66 -13.98
CA GLY A 208 25.69 20.33 -14.52
C GLY A 208 24.93 20.29 -15.85
N LYS A 209 24.32 21.39 -16.30
CA LYS A 209 23.53 21.37 -17.55
C LYS A 209 23.86 22.46 -18.56
N GLY A 210 24.92 23.25 -18.31
CA GLY A 210 25.29 24.40 -19.15
C GLY A 210 24.17 25.45 -19.24
N ILE A 211 24.44 26.55 -19.94
CA ILE A 211 23.43 27.58 -20.20
C ILE A 211 22.82 27.26 -21.57
N SER A 212 21.48 27.19 -21.64
CA SER A 212 20.77 27.03 -22.91
C SER A 212 20.71 28.39 -23.61
N ILE A 213 21.47 28.54 -24.70
CA ILE A 213 21.41 29.69 -25.60
C ILE A 213 20.88 29.17 -26.93
N ASP A 214 19.71 29.67 -27.36
CA ASP A 214 19.03 29.24 -28.59
C ASP A 214 18.80 27.72 -28.71
N GLY A 215 18.45 27.09 -27.59
CA GLY A 215 18.16 25.65 -27.52
C GLY A 215 19.40 24.76 -27.54
N LYS A 216 20.61 25.32 -27.54
CA LYS A 216 21.87 24.58 -27.39
C LYS A 216 22.44 24.78 -26.00
N ILE A 217 22.77 23.67 -25.34
CA ILE A 217 23.48 23.68 -24.06
C ILE A 217 24.94 24.05 -24.33
N VAL A 218 25.35 25.24 -23.89
CA VAL A 218 26.75 25.66 -23.92
C VAL A 218 27.41 25.24 -22.60
N PRO A 219 28.39 24.30 -22.61
CA PRO A 219 29.10 23.93 -21.40
C PRO A 219 29.91 25.12 -20.89
N SER A 220 29.95 25.30 -19.57
CA SER A 220 30.68 26.41 -18.96
C SER A 220 32.18 26.32 -19.27
N PRO A 221 32.82 27.41 -19.71
CA PRO A 221 34.25 27.41 -20.01
C PRO A 221 35.14 27.12 -18.78
N LEU A 222 34.58 27.19 -17.56
CA LEU A 222 35.29 26.88 -16.32
C LEU A 222 35.46 25.37 -16.05
N PHE A 223 34.81 24.49 -16.81
CA PHE A 223 34.88 23.03 -16.56
C PHE A 223 36.27 22.43 -16.86
N ASN A 224 37.08 23.07 -17.70
CA ASN A 224 38.39 22.56 -18.11
C ASN A 224 39.56 23.01 -17.22
N CYS A 225 39.34 23.92 -16.26
CA CYS A 225 40.42 24.44 -15.42
C CYS A 225 40.61 23.68 -14.09
N LEU A 226 39.74 22.72 -13.76
CA LEU A 226 39.77 21.98 -12.48
C LEU A 226 40.39 20.57 -12.57
N PHE A 227 40.87 20.16 -13.75
CA PHE A 227 41.46 18.83 -13.99
C PHE A 227 42.85 18.88 -14.66
N ARG A 228 43.69 19.85 -14.28
CA ARG A 228 45.13 19.85 -14.58
C ARG A 228 45.96 19.94 -13.31
#